data_AF-A0A0R3KTK6-F1
#
_entry.id   AF-A0A0R3KTK6-F1
#
_cell.length_a   1.000
_cell.length_b   1.000
_cell.length_c   1.000
_cell.angle_alpha   90.00
_cell.angle_beta   90.00
_cell.angle_gamma   90.00
#
_symmetry.space_group_name_H-M   'P 1'
#
loop_
_entity.id
_entity.type
_entity.pdbx_description
1 polymer ?
#
loop_
_entity_poly.entity_id
_entity_poly.type
_entity_poly.pdbx_seq_one_letter_code
_entity_poly.pdbx_strand_id
1 'polypeptide(L)'
;MPTTAEAGFIDAEYPFWIGMFLPARTPRTIVDKLQSEVAKALATPSVRSKVAALGVDSLTMSPSKLDTFVRKQMAADAALAK
;
A
#
# COMPACT_ATOMS: atom_id res chain seq x y z
N MET A 1 0.52 -9.04 -20.80
CA MET A 1 0.64 -7.63 -21.20
C MET A 1 1.91 -7.11 -20.56
N PRO A 2 2.82 -6.48 -21.32
CA PRO A 2 4.05 -5.94 -20.74
C PRO A 2 3.73 -4.77 -19.81
N THR A 3 4.57 -4.55 -18.80
CA THR A 3 4.51 -3.35 -17.97
C THR A 3 4.86 -2.10 -18.79
N THR A 4 4.52 -0.90 -18.31
CA THR A 4 4.94 0.35 -18.94
C THR A 4 6.46 0.45 -19.05
N ALA A 5 7.18 -0.03 -18.04
CA ALA A 5 8.64 -0.14 -18.05
C ALA A 5 9.14 -1.11 -19.13
N GLU A 6 8.55 -2.30 -19.25
CA GLU A 6 8.88 -3.27 -20.31
C GLU A 6 8.57 -2.75 -21.73
N ALA A 7 7.60 -1.83 -21.85
CA ALA A 7 7.28 -1.12 -23.08
C ALA A 7 8.19 0.10 -23.36
N GLY A 8 9.18 0.38 -22.50
CA GLY A 8 10.15 1.47 -22.67
C GLY A 8 9.77 2.79 -21.99
N PHE A 9 8.66 2.84 -21.25
CA PHE A 9 8.19 4.02 -20.51
C PHE A 9 8.51 3.89 -19.02
N ILE A 10 9.79 3.99 -18.69
CA ILE A 10 10.32 3.76 -17.33
C ILE A 10 9.74 4.74 -16.30
N ASP A 11 9.47 5.99 -16.70
CA ASP A 11 8.93 7.02 -15.80
C ASP A 11 7.39 7.07 -15.74
N ALA A 12 6.71 6.19 -16.50
CA ALA A 12 5.24 6.16 -16.57
C ALA A 12 4.61 5.11 -15.64
N GLU A 13 5.41 4.47 -14.78
CA GLU A 13 4.90 3.49 -13.83
C GLU A 13 4.18 4.19 -12.67
N TYR A 14 2.86 3.95 -12.57
CA TYR A 14 2.02 4.48 -11.50
C TYR A 14 1.29 3.33 -10.78
N PRO A 15 1.94 2.68 -9.79
CA PRO A 15 1.38 1.51 -9.14
C PRO A 15 0.19 1.89 -8.26
N PHE A 16 -0.94 1.23 -8.49
CA PHE A 16 -2.11 1.36 -7.64
C PHE A 16 -1.89 0.64 -6.30
N TRP A 17 -2.24 1.30 -5.19
CA TRP A 17 -2.11 0.73 -3.85
C TRP A 17 -3.34 1.03 -3.00
N ILE A 18 -3.54 0.20 -1.98
CA ILE A 18 -4.63 0.33 -1.01
C ILE A 18 -4.01 0.39 0.39
N GLY A 19 -4.42 1.37 1.19
CA GLY A 19 -4.00 1.51 2.58
C GLY A 19 -5.20 1.69 3.52
N MET A 20 -5.01 1.31 4.78
CA MET A 20 -5.99 1.51 5.84
C MET A 20 -5.59 2.71 6.70
N PHE A 21 -6.54 3.59 6.99
CA PHE A 21 -6.33 4.81 7.78
C PHE A 21 -7.22 4.83 9.01
N LEU A 22 -6.73 5.51 10.05
CA LEU A 22 -7.42 5.70 11.33
C LEU A 22 -7.47 7.20 11.66
N PRO A 23 -8.38 7.65 12.54
CA PRO A 23 -8.38 9.03 13.01
C PRO A 23 -7.02 9.48 13.55
N ALA A 24 -6.62 10.72 13.27
CA ALA A 24 -5.29 11.24 13.59
C ALA A 24 -4.91 11.18 15.09
N ARG A 25 -5.90 11.16 15.99
CA ARG A 25 -5.70 11.08 17.44
C ARG A 25 -5.80 9.65 18.00
N THR A 26 -5.86 8.64 17.13
CA THR A 26 -5.90 7.24 17.58
C THR A 26 -4.61 6.90 18.34
N PRO A 27 -4.70 6.34 19.56
CA PRO A 27 -3.52 5.95 20.32
C PRO A 27 -2.65 4.97 19.55
N ARG A 28 -1.32 5.13 19.65
CA ARG A 28 -0.38 4.32 18.87
C ARG A 28 -0.51 2.83 19.11
N THR A 29 -0.84 2.44 20.34
CA THR A 29 -1.09 1.05 20.74
C THR A 29 -2.23 0.40 19.95
N ILE A 30 -3.28 1.16 19.61
CA ILE A 30 -4.40 0.66 18.79
C ILE A 30 -3.98 0.51 17.33
N VAL A 31 -3.22 1.47 16.81
CA VAL A 31 -2.68 1.43 15.45
C VAL A 31 -1.79 0.20 15.26
N ASP A 32 -0.85 -0.01 16.19
CA ASP A 32 0.10 -1.12 16.12
C ASP A 32 -0.61 -2.47 16.28
N LYS A 33 -1.62 -2.56 17.17
CA LYS A 33 -2.44 -3.76 17.30
C LYS A 33 -3.19 -4.08 16.01
N LEU A 34 -3.84 -3.09 15.39
CA LEU A 34 -4.56 -3.31 14.14
C LEU A 34 -3.61 -3.73 13.02
N GLN A 35 -2.45 -3.09 12.90
CA GLN A 35 -1.46 -3.48 11.91
C GLN A 35 -0.98 -4.92 12.11
N SER A 36 -0.74 -5.34 13.36
CA SER A 36 -0.35 -6.71 13.68
C SER A 36 -1.41 -7.72 13.26
N GLU A 37 -2.68 -7.47 13.59
CA GLU A 37 -3.77 -8.37 13.22
C GLU A 37 -4.00 -8.42 11.70
N VAL A 38 -3.88 -7.30 10.99
CA VAL A 38 -3.95 -7.27 9.51
C VAL A 38 -2.80 -8.07 8.90
N ALA A 39 -1.57 -7.92 9.41
CA ALA A 39 -0.43 -8.68 8.94
C ALA A 39 -0.62 -10.21 9.14
N LYS A 40 -1.18 -10.62 10.28
CA LYS A 40 -1.55 -12.03 10.54
C LYS A 40 -2.65 -12.52 9.58
N ALA A 41 -3.68 -11.71 9.33
CA ALA A 41 -4.74 -12.05 8.39
C ALA A 41 -4.17 -12.27 6.98
N LEU A 42 -3.31 -11.36 6.49
CA LEU A 42 -2.67 -11.47 5.18
C LEU A 42 -1.66 -12.65 5.09
N ALA A 43 -1.13 -13.12 6.21
CA ALA A 43 -0.30 -14.31 6.27
C ALA A 43 -1.12 -15.61 6.13
N THR A 44 -2.45 -15.55 6.29
CA THR A 44 -3.32 -16.72 6.17
C THR A 44 -3.45 -17.14 4.70
N PRO A 45 -3.21 -18.42 4.33
CA PRO A 45 -3.21 -18.86 2.94
C PRO A 45 -4.51 -18.56 2.18
N SER A 46 -5.66 -18.70 2.84
CA SER A 46 -6.97 -18.41 2.24
C SER A 46 -7.16 -16.93 1.91
N VAL A 47 -6.64 -16.03 2.76
CA VAL A 47 -6.67 -14.58 2.52
C VAL A 47 -5.69 -14.21 1.41
N ARG A 48 -4.46 -14.73 1.47
CA ARG A 48 -3.44 -14.49 0.43
C ARG A 48 -3.93 -14.94 -0.95
N SER A 49 -4.56 -16.10 -1.04
CA SER A 49 -5.12 -16.61 -2.30
C SER A 49 -6.20 -15.68 -2.86
N LYS A 50 -7.11 -15.19 -2.01
CA LYS A 50 -8.14 -14.22 -2.43
C LYS A 50 -7.55 -12.89 -2.87
N VAL A 51 -6.55 -12.36 -2.15
CA VAL A 51 -5.88 -11.10 -2.48
C VAL A 51 -5.09 -11.23 -3.79
N ALA A 52 -4.37 -12.34 -3.98
CA ALA A 52 -3.68 -12.64 -5.23
C ALA A 52 -4.64 -12.80 -6.41
N ALA A 53 -5.83 -13.39 -6.19
CA ALA A 53 -6.86 -13.50 -7.22
C ALA A 53 -7.42 -12.12 -7.66
N LEU A 54 -7.26 -11.08 -6.84
CA LEU A 54 -7.60 -9.71 -7.20
C LEU A 54 -6.44 -8.99 -7.93
N GLY A 55 -5.33 -9.68 -8.21
CA GLY A 55 -4.14 -9.08 -8.82
C GLY A 55 -3.36 -8.16 -7.88
N VAL A 56 -3.56 -8.30 -6.56
CA VAL A 56 -2.88 -7.49 -5.54
C VAL A 56 -1.73 -8.28 -4.95
N ASP A 57 -0.53 -7.73 -5.04
CA ASP A 57 0.60 -8.23 -4.26
C ASP A 57 0.48 -7.76 -2.82
N SER A 58 0.46 -8.71 -1.87
CA SER A 58 0.30 -8.39 -0.46
C SER A 58 1.54 -7.70 0.11
N LEU A 59 1.59 -6.37 0.04
CA LEU A 59 2.59 -5.55 0.70
C LEU A 59 2.16 -5.28 2.15
N THR A 60 2.92 -5.83 3.10
CA THR A 60 2.78 -5.43 4.50
C THR A 60 3.86 -4.41 4.82
N MET A 61 3.45 -3.21 5.24
CA MET A 61 4.36 -2.16 5.69
C MET A 61 4.01 -1.75 7.12
N SER A 62 5.03 -1.29 7.87
CA SER A 62 4.78 -0.72 9.19
C SER A 62 3.99 0.59 9.05
N PRO A 63 3.25 1.02 10.08
CA PRO A 63 2.47 2.25 9.98
C PRO A 63 3.35 3.48 9.68
N SER A 64 4.57 3.53 10.25
CA SER A 64 5.54 4.60 9.97
C SER A 64 6.04 4.63 8.52
N LYS A 65 6.18 3.45 7.89
CA LYS A 65 6.54 3.34 6.47
C LYS A 65 5.38 3.78 5.59
N LEU A 66 4.14 3.43 5.95
CA LEU A 66 2.95 3.90 5.25
C LEU A 66 2.83 5.43 5.31
N ASP A 67 3.04 6.03 6.48
CA ASP A 67 3.02 7.49 6.63
C ASP A 67 4.01 8.19 5.69
N THR A 68 5.23 7.64 5.62
CA THR A 68 6.28 8.17 4.74
C THR A 68 5.93 7.99 3.27
N PHE A 69 5.40 6.81 2.91
CA PHE A 69 4.99 6.49 1.56
C PHE A 69 3.86 7.40 1.07
N VAL A 70 2.83 7.61 1.88
CA VAL A 70 1.69 8.49 1.55
C VAL A 70 2.15 9.92 1.35
N ARG A 71 3.02 10.46 2.23
CA ARG A 71 3.58 11.81 2.06
C ARG A 71 4.34 11.96 0.75
N LYS A 72 5.10 10.93 0.35
CA LYS A 72 5.83 10.92 -0.92
C LYS A 72 4.87 10.89 -2.12
N GLN A 73 3.86 10.03 -2.08
CA GLN A 73 2.84 9.92 -3.14
C GLN A 73 2.08 11.24 -3.30
N MET A 74 1.55 11.81 -2.21
CA MET A 74 0.85 13.10 -2.26
C MET A 74 1.69 14.21 -2.91
N ALA A 75 3.00 14.27 -2.62
CA ALA A 75 3.89 15.27 -3.22
C ALA A 75 4.11 15.02 -4.73
N ALA A 76 4.25 13.77 -5.14
CA ALA A 76 4.40 13.40 -6.55
C ALA A 76 3.11 13.70 -7.34
N ASP A 77 1.95 13.29 -6.81
CA ASP A 77 0.65 13.46 -7.46
C ASP A 77 0.30 14.94 -7.61
N ALA A 78 0.61 15.76 -6.60
CA ALA A 78 0.43 17.21 -6.66
C ALA A 78 1.33 17.89 -7.71
N ALA A 79 2.48 17.31 -8.05
CA ALA A 79 3.33 17.81 -9.13
C ALA A 79 2.81 17.42 -10.51
N LEU A 80 2.18 16.24 -10.63
CA LEU A 80 1.60 15.73 -11.88
C LEU A 80 0.25 16.38 -12.23
N ALA A 81 -0.53 16.80 -11.22
CA ALA A 81 -1.86 17.38 -11.42
C ALA A 81 -1.87 18.89 -11.78
N LYS A 82 -0.70 19.51 -11.95
CA LYS A 82 -0.56 20.92 -12.39
C LYS A 82 -0.44 21.01 -13.90
#